data_AF-H1LGP7-F1
#
_entry.id   AF-H1LGP7-F1
#
_cell.length_a   1.000
_cell.length_b   1.000
_cell.length_c   1.000
_cell.angle_alpha   90.00
_cell.angle_beta   90.00
_cell.angle_gamma   90.00
#
_symmetry.space_group_name_H-M   'P 1'
#
loop_
_entity.id
_entity.type
_entity.pdbx_description
1 polymer ?
#
loop_
_entity_poly.entity_id
_entity_poly.type
_entity_poly.pdbx_seq_one_letter_code
_entity_poly.pdbx_strand_id
1 'polypeptide(L)'
;MNRTQNSHVLQIRNDVTNDCSAIMWLCFGVPAFSPYVPFFGNANDTDESYANTPLHCDDQSAYWMYRKLSMLVESHYSAFAQDDVDFLTDAKEKLRRHVQDTIDEATGLSGDELTAYLTEQNHQVVKMMRLATEQFNHQLIEKGLNLSKLTFEYDKNL
;
A
#
# COMPACT_ATOMS: atom_id res chain seq x y z
N MET A 1 -10.72 0.83 15.97
CA MET A 1 -9.53 1.55 15.44
C MET A 1 -9.75 2.00 13.99
N ASN A 2 -10.99 2.37 13.61
CA ASN A 2 -11.40 2.71 12.23
C ASN A 2 -11.31 4.21 11.90
N ARG A 3 -10.71 5.01 12.78
CA ARG A 3 -10.58 6.48 12.66
C ARG A 3 -9.17 6.95 12.33
N THR A 4 -8.21 6.03 12.21
CA THR A 4 -6.86 6.35 11.77
C THR A 4 -6.94 6.92 10.36
N GLN A 5 -6.45 8.15 10.19
CA GLN A 5 -6.36 8.78 8.87
C GLN A 5 -5.06 8.35 8.18
N ASN A 6 -3.96 8.39 8.94
CA ASN A 6 -2.69 7.81 8.59
C ASN A 6 -1.98 7.29 9.85
N SER A 7 -1.04 6.38 9.64
CA SER A 7 -0.05 5.94 10.61
C SER A 7 1.31 5.98 9.93
N HIS A 8 2.36 6.34 10.65
CA HIS A 8 3.70 6.41 10.06
C HIS A 8 4.79 5.98 11.05
N VAL A 9 5.89 5.48 10.48
CA VAL A 9 7.12 5.17 11.21
C VAL A 9 8.27 5.88 10.51
N LEU A 10 8.99 6.71 11.27
CA LEU A 10 10.21 7.37 10.80
C LEU A 10 11.41 6.51 11.16
N GLN A 11 12.12 6.05 10.14
CA GLN A 11 13.31 5.21 10.29
C GLN A 11 14.54 5.97 9.80
N ILE A 12 15.61 5.93 10.61
CA ILE A 12 16.95 6.35 10.21
C ILE A 12 17.84 5.11 10.25
N ARG A 13 18.31 4.68 9.07
CA ARG A 13 19.22 3.55 8.91
C ARG A 13 20.66 3.96 9.21
N ASN A 14 21.37 3.12 9.95
CA ASN A 14 22.79 3.35 10.29
C ASN A 14 23.75 2.55 9.42
N ASP A 15 23.24 1.65 8.59
CA ASP A 15 23.98 0.68 7.80
C ASP A 15 24.19 1.12 6.34
N VAL A 16 23.93 2.39 6.01
CA VAL A 16 24.07 2.95 4.66
C VAL A 16 25.02 4.16 4.68
N THR A 17 25.81 4.32 3.63
CA THR A 17 26.87 5.35 3.55
C THR A 17 26.45 6.63 2.85
N ASN A 18 25.35 6.58 2.09
CA ASN A 18 24.83 7.68 1.29
C ASN A 18 23.56 8.26 1.95
N ASP A 19 23.04 9.36 1.41
CA ASP A 19 21.86 10.06 1.93
C ASP A 19 20.52 9.32 1.68
N CYS A 20 20.52 7.98 1.67
CA CYS A 20 19.35 7.11 1.58
C CYS A 20 18.90 6.54 2.95
N SER A 21 19.44 7.07 4.05
CA SER A 21 19.22 6.55 5.41
C SER A 21 17.81 6.80 5.96
N ALA A 22 17.18 7.90 5.56
CA ALA A 22 15.87 8.29 6.07
C ALA A 22 14.74 7.64 5.26
N ILE A 23 13.88 6.88 5.93
CA ILE A 23 12.70 6.24 5.32
C ILE A 23 11.46 6.55 6.18
N MET A 24 10.43 7.13 5.56
CA MET A 24 9.11 7.26 6.13
C MET A 24 8.23 6.11 5.65
N TRP A 25 7.91 5.19 6.55
CA TRP A 25 6.93 4.15 6.31
C TRP A 25 5.54 4.73 6.56
N LEU A 26 4.76 4.96 5.51
CA LEU A 26 3.44 5.59 5.59
C LEU A 26 2.32 4.61 5.27
N CYS A 27 1.32 4.55 6.15
CA CYS A 27 0.11 3.77 5.98
C CYS A 27 -1.08 4.73 5.99
N PHE A 28 -1.87 4.77 4.91
CA PHE A 28 -3.16 5.44 4.91
C PHE A 28 -4.29 4.50 5.33
N GLY A 29 -5.33 5.06 5.95
CA GLY A 29 -6.46 4.27 6.41
C GLY A 29 -6.15 3.45 7.66
N VAL A 30 -6.67 2.22 7.72
CA VAL A 30 -6.62 1.38 8.92
C VAL A 30 -5.39 0.46 8.84
N PRO A 31 -4.39 0.58 9.75
CA PRO A 31 -3.16 -0.22 9.69
C PRO A 31 -3.33 -1.73 9.84
N ALA A 32 -4.53 -2.18 10.23
CA ALA A 32 -4.86 -3.60 10.26
C ALA A 32 -5.04 -4.19 8.86
N PHE A 33 -5.39 -3.37 7.85
CA PHE A 33 -5.74 -3.80 6.49
C PHE A 33 -4.89 -3.14 5.40
N SER A 34 -4.05 -2.17 5.77
CA SER A 34 -3.29 -1.36 4.82
C SER A 34 -1.78 -1.49 5.05
N PRO A 35 -0.97 -1.56 3.98
CA PRO A 35 0.46 -1.69 4.09
C PRO A 35 1.11 -0.36 4.47
N TYR A 36 2.30 -0.46 5.08
CA TYR A 36 3.19 0.68 5.29
C TYR A 36 4.11 0.82 4.09
N VAL A 37 3.83 1.79 3.21
CA VAL A 37 4.62 2.06 2.00
C VAL A 37 5.87 2.88 2.38
N PRO A 38 7.09 2.43 2.02
CA PRO A 38 8.33 3.11 2.38
C PRO A 38 8.66 4.23 1.39
N PHE A 39 8.76 5.45 1.91
CA PHE A 39 9.22 6.62 1.15
C PHE A 39 10.60 7.03 1.63
N PHE A 40 11.58 7.09 0.72
CA PHE A 40 12.88 7.70 1.02
C PHE A 40 12.70 9.21 1.26
N GLY A 41 13.28 9.70 2.35
CA GLY A 41 13.17 11.10 2.77
C GLY A 41 14.00 12.06 1.92
N ASN A 42 15.04 11.57 1.25
CA ASN A 42 15.82 12.32 0.27
C ASN A 42 15.12 12.26 -1.10
N ALA A 43 14.09 13.08 -1.27
CA ALA A 43 13.31 13.17 -2.49
C ALA A 43 12.86 14.62 -2.72
N ASN A 44 12.65 14.99 -3.99
CA ASN A 44 12.20 16.34 -4.37
C ASN A 44 10.73 16.39 -4.78
N ASP A 45 10.06 15.24 -4.87
CA ASP A 45 8.66 15.13 -5.24
C ASP A 45 7.95 14.03 -4.44
N THR A 46 6.62 14.03 -4.48
CA THR A 46 5.75 13.00 -3.93
C THR A 46 4.67 12.68 -4.94
N ASP A 47 4.40 11.39 -5.13
CA ASP A 47 3.35 10.94 -6.05
C ASP A 47 2.02 11.66 -5.81
N GLU A 48 1.39 12.12 -6.88
CA GLU A 48 0.15 12.92 -6.83
C GLU A 48 -0.94 12.22 -6.01
N SER A 49 -1.01 10.89 -6.07
CA SER A 49 -1.99 10.10 -5.31
C SER A 49 -1.79 10.15 -3.79
N TYR A 50 -0.57 10.43 -3.31
CA TYR A 50 -0.25 10.63 -1.89
C TYR A 50 -0.22 12.11 -1.49
N ALA A 51 0.05 13.02 -2.44
CA ALA A 51 0.09 14.46 -2.19
C ALA A 51 -1.31 15.08 -2.03
N ASN A 52 -2.29 14.58 -2.78
CA ASN A 52 -3.62 15.18 -2.86
C ASN A 52 -4.72 14.22 -2.36
N THR A 53 -5.61 14.72 -1.49
CA THR A 53 -6.79 13.98 -1.04
C THR A 53 -8.03 14.86 -1.15
N PRO A 54 -9.00 14.52 -2.01
CA PRO A 54 -10.26 15.25 -2.09
C PRO A 54 -11.15 14.98 -0.88
N LEU A 55 -12.07 15.91 -0.58
CA LEU A 55 -13.03 15.78 0.53
C LEU A 55 -13.97 14.58 0.35
N HIS A 56 -14.30 14.25 -0.90
CA HIS A 56 -15.17 13.13 -1.26
C HIS A 56 -14.36 12.00 -1.87
N CYS A 57 -14.89 10.78 -1.76
CA CYS A 57 -14.28 9.59 -2.30
C CYS A 57 -13.98 9.73 -3.79
N ASP A 58 -12.79 9.29 -4.19
CA ASP A 58 -12.35 9.22 -5.57
C ASP A 58 -11.62 7.90 -5.87
N ASP A 59 -11.19 7.77 -7.12
CA ASP A 59 -10.41 6.62 -7.59
C ASP A 59 -8.93 6.96 -7.83
N GLN A 60 -8.53 8.23 -7.64
CA GLN A 60 -7.15 8.67 -7.88
C GLN A 60 -6.32 8.64 -6.60
N SER A 61 -6.82 9.16 -5.49
CA SER A 61 -6.03 9.26 -4.26
C SER A 61 -5.74 7.92 -3.59
N ALA A 62 -4.51 7.77 -3.09
CA ALA A 62 -4.09 6.62 -2.31
C ALA A 62 -4.89 6.53 -1.00
N TYR A 63 -5.23 7.67 -0.41
CA TYR A 63 -6.08 7.71 0.78
C TYR A 63 -7.41 7.01 0.54
N TRP A 64 -8.18 7.40 -0.48
CA TRP A 64 -9.48 6.77 -0.74
C TRP A 64 -9.35 5.32 -1.22
N MET A 65 -8.27 4.97 -1.93
CA MET A 65 -7.96 3.57 -2.27
C MET A 65 -7.86 2.67 -1.03
N TYR A 66 -7.04 3.04 -0.04
CA TYR A 66 -6.89 2.25 1.18
C TYR A 66 -8.12 2.31 2.12
N ARG A 67 -8.88 3.41 2.08
CA ARG A 67 -10.18 3.49 2.78
C ARG A 67 -11.21 2.54 2.18
N LYS A 68 -11.26 2.40 0.85
CA LYS A 68 -12.10 1.40 0.16
C LYS A 68 -11.68 -0.02 0.52
N LEU A 69 -10.38 -0.32 0.50
CA LEU A 69 -9.87 -1.61 0.94
C LEU A 69 -10.32 -1.96 2.36
N SER A 70 -10.14 -1.03 3.31
CA SER A 70 -10.55 -1.23 4.70
C SER A 70 -12.04 -1.54 4.81
N MET A 71 -12.89 -0.83 4.07
CA MET A 71 -14.33 -1.06 4.05
C MET A 71 -14.69 -2.43 3.45
N LEU A 72 -14.01 -2.85 2.39
CA LEU A 72 -14.22 -4.16 1.76
C LEU A 72 -13.87 -5.30 2.72
N VAL A 73 -12.68 -5.25 3.34
CA VAL A 73 -12.26 -6.27 4.31
C VAL A 73 -13.24 -6.33 5.50
N GLU A 74 -13.65 -5.18 6.04
CA GLU A 74 -14.61 -5.13 7.15
C GLU A 74 -16.00 -5.70 6.78
N SER A 75 -16.46 -5.54 5.53
CA SER A 75 -17.81 -5.93 5.11
C SER A 75 -18.11 -7.42 5.30
N HIS A 76 -17.11 -8.28 5.13
CA HIS A 76 -17.19 -9.72 5.35
C HIS A 76 -15.93 -10.23 6.09
N TYR A 77 -15.57 -9.58 7.20
CA TYR A 77 -14.30 -9.81 7.90
C TYR A 77 -13.98 -11.30 8.13
N SER A 78 -14.94 -12.10 8.62
CA SER A 78 -14.70 -13.54 8.86
C SER A 78 -14.35 -14.32 7.60
N ALA A 79 -14.78 -13.88 6.43
CA ALA A 79 -14.49 -14.50 5.14
C ALA A 79 -13.24 -13.94 4.45
N PHE A 80 -12.83 -12.71 4.79
CA PHE A 80 -11.73 -11.99 4.13
C PHE A 80 -10.46 -11.87 4.97
N ALA A 81 -10.52 -12.13 6.29
CA ALA A 81 -9.39 -11.91 7.19
C ALA A 81 -8.12 -12.67 6.78
N GLN A 82 -8.24 -13.91 6.28
CA GLN A 82 -7.05 -14.66 5.83
C GLN A 82 -6.46 -14.05 4.55
N ASP A 83 -7.29 -13.71 3.57
CA ASP A 83 -6.82 -13.10 2.32
C ASP A 83 -6.13 -11.75 2.58
N ASP A 84 -6.64 -10.98 3.54
CA ASP A 84 -6.05 -9.71 3.99
C ASP A 84 -4.68 -9.92 4.66
N VAL A 85 -4.55 -10.93 5.53
CA VAL A 85 -3.27 -11.30 6.13
C VAL A 85 -2.25 -11.72 5.06
N ASP A 86 -2.69 -12.49 4.06
CA ASP A 86 -1.83 -12.95 2.97
C ASP A 86 -1.38 -11.77 2.09
N PHE A 87 -2.30 -10.87 1.73
CA PHE A 87 -2.00 -9.62 1.02
C PHE A 87 -0.99 -8.76 1.79
N LEU A 88 -1.20 -8.54 3.09
CA LEU A 88 -0.29 -7.74 3.90
C LEU A 88 1.07 -8.40 4.09
N THR A 89 1.14 -9.74 4.09
CA THR A 89 2.40 -10.48 4.18
C THR A 89 3.21 -10.31 2.89
N ASP A 90 2.58 -10.55 1.74
CA ASP A 90 3.19 -10.35 0.42
C ASP A 90 3.64 -8.89 0.21
N ALA A 91 2.79 -7.92 0.58
CA ALA A 91 3.15 -6.49 0.52
C ALA A 91 4.39 -6.20 1.38
N LYS A 92 4.45 -6.67 2.63
CA LYS A 92 5.62 -6.45 3.51
C LYS A 92 6.91 -7.02 2.91
N GLU A 93 6.86 -8.18 2.27
CA GLU A 93 8.02 -8.79 1.62
C GLU A 93 8.49 -7.95 0.42
N LYS A 94 7.56 -7.58 -0.48
CA LYS A 94 7.85 -6.75 -1.66
C LYS A 94 8.43 -5.40 -1.28
N LEU A 95 7.83 -4.73 -0.29
CA LEU A 95 8.24 -3.40 0.15
C LEU A 95 9.62 -3.41 0.81
N ARG A 96 9.93 -4.43 1.64
CA ARG A 96 11.27 -4.57 2.22
C ARG A 96 12.32 -4.90 1.18
N ARG A 97 11.99 -5.75 0.21
CA ARG A 97 12.88 -6.07 -0.91
C ARG A 97 13.16 -4.83 -1.74
N HIS A 98 12.12 -4.07 -2.11
CA HIS A 98 12.27 -2.80 -2.82
C HIS A 98 13.22 -1.84 -2.09
N VAL A 99 13.04 -1.63 -0.78
CA VAL A 99 13.95 -0.78 0.01
C VAL A 99 15.39 -1.27 -0.06
N GLN A 100 15.62 -2.58 0.07
CA GLN A 100 16.98 -3.12 0.04
C GLN A 100 17.60 -3.00 -1.35
N ASP A 101 16.88 -3.40 -2.40
CA ASP A 101 17.34 -3.30 -3.79
C ASP A 101 17.66 -1.85 -4.16
N THR A 102 16.81 -0.90 -3.77
CA THR A 102 17.04 0.55 -3.97
C THR A 102 18.31 1.03 -3.27
N ILE A 103 18.56 0.59 -2.04
CA ILE A 103 19.77 0.99 -1.31
C ILE A 103 21.03 0.40 -1.95
N ASP A 104 20.96 -0.86 -2.37
CA ASP A 104 22.08 -1.55 -3.01
C ASP A 104 22.43 -0.89 -4.35
N GLU A 105 21.43 -0.54 -5.16
CA GLU A 105 21.60 0.18 -6.43
C GLU A 105 22.01 1.65 -6.27
N ALA A 106 21.66 2.29 -5.15
CA ALA A 106 22.10 3.66 -4.83
C ALA A 106 23.61 3.74 -4.52
N THR A 107 24.31 2.61 -4.44
CA THR A 107 25.76 2.57 -4.21
C THR A 107 26.50 3.35 -5.30
N GLY A 108 27.23 4.39 -4.88
CA GLY A 108 28.01 5.25 -5.78
C GLY A 108 27.24 6.44 -6.35
N LEU A 109 25.92 6.54 -6.15
CA LEU A 109 25.15 7.75 -6.47
C LEU A 109 25.33 8.80 -5.35
N SER A 110 25.30 10.08 -5.70
CA SER A 110 25.38 11.17 -4.72
C SER A 110 24.71 12.45 -5.21
N GLY A 111 24.46 13.40 -4.30
CA GLY A 111 23.85 14.70 -4.64
C GLY A 111 22.53 14.57 -5.40
N ASP A 112 22.33 15.43 -6.39
CA ASP A 112 21.08 15.50 -7.16
C ASP A 112 20.74 14.19 -7.90
N GLU A 113 21.76 13.43 -8.33
CA GLU A 113 21.56 12.13 -8.99
C GLU A 113 20.94 11.10 -8.04
N LEU A 114 21.43 11.05 -6.80
CA LEU A 114 20.85 10.21 -5.75
C LEU A 114 19.42 10.64 -5.43
N THR A 115 19.19 11.94 -5.23
CA THR A 115 17.84 12.46 -4.93
C THR A 115 16.86 12.14 -6.06
N ALA A 116 17.26 12.30 -7.32
CA ALA A 116 16.42 11.96 -8.46
C ALA A 116 16.11 10.46 -8.52
N TYR A 117 17.11 9.60 -8.29
CA TYR A 117 16.92 8.15 -8.24
C TYR A 117 15.96 7.74 -7.12
N LEU A 118 16.16 8.23 -5.89
CA LEU A 118 15.29 7.90 -4.76
C LEU A 118 13.86 8.43 -4.93
N THR A 119 13.71 9.61 -5.56
CA THR A 119 12.39 10.14 -5.93
C THR A 119 11.68 9.20 -6.89
N GLU A 120 12.37 8.71 -7.92
CA GLU A 120 11.80 7.74 -8.85
C GLU A 120 11.41 6.42 -8.16
N GLN A 121 12.24 5.92 -7.24
CA GLN A 121 11.91 4.71 -6.48
C GLN A 121 10.65 4.89 -5.60
N ASN A 122 10.44 6.08 -5.03
CA ASN A 122 9.19 6.42 -4.35
C ASN A 122 7.97 6.33 -5.29
N HIS A 123 8.06 6.77 -6.55
CA HIS A 123 6.98 6.60 -7.52
C HIS A 123 6.77 5.14 -7.91
N GLN A 124 7.86 4.37 -8.06
CA GLN A 124 7.77 2.95 -8.41
C GLN A 124 7.08 2.13 -7.33
N VAL A 125 7.39 2.37 -6.05
CA VAL A 125 6.72 1.67 -4.95
C VAL A 125 5.24 2.04 -4.83
N VAL A 126 4.89 3.30 -5.10
CA VAL A 126 3.49 3.76 -5.17
C VAL A 126 2.75 3.02 -6.28
N LYS A 127 3.30 2.97 -7.49
CA LYS A 127 2.71 2.26 -8.63
C LYS A 127 2.53 0.76 -8.33
N MET A 128 3.56 0.12 -7.76
CA MET A 128 3.51 -1.28 -7.37
C MET A 128 2.37 -1.54 -6.39
N MET A 129 2.26 -0.70 -5.35
CA MET A 129 1.24 -0.89 -4.33
C MET A 129 -0.17 -0.55 -4.81
N ARG A 130 -0.31 0.42 -5.71
CA ARG A 130 -1.58 0.72 -6.37
C ARG A 130 -2.10 -0.51 -7.11
N LEU A 131 -1.27 -1.09 -7.99
CA LEU A 131 -1.66 -2.27 -8.77
C LEU A 131 -2.03 -3.46 -7.88
N ALA A 132 -1.21 -3.74 -6.86
CA ALA A 132 -1.47 -4.84 -5.93
C ALA A 132 -2.77 -4.62 -5.14
N THR A 133 -3.02 -3.39 -4.67
CA THR A 133 -4.21 -3.05 -3.89
C THR A 133 -5.48 -3.07 -4.75
N GLU A 134 -5.43 -2.54 -5.97
CA GLU A 134 -6.54 -2.60 -6.92
C GLU A 134 -6.89 -4.06 -7.27
N GLN A 135 -5.88 -4.89 -7.55
CA GLN A 135 -6.08 -6.30 -7.79
C GLN A 135 -6.71 -7.01 -6.59
N PHE A 136 -6.25 -6.72 -5.37
CA PHE A 136 -6.81 -7.30 -4.16
C PHE A 136 -8.25 -6.85 -3.92
N ASN A 137 -8.56 -5.57 -4.14
CA ASN A 137 -9.94 -5.06 -4.09
C ASN A 137 -10.85 -5.81 -5.07
N HIS A 138 -10.40 -6.06 -6.31
CA HIS A 138 -11.19 -6.84 -7.27
C HIS A 138 -11.46 -8.27 -6.77
N GLN A 139 -10.45 -8.94 -6.21
CA GLN A 139 -10.62 -10.28 -5.64
C GLN A 139 -11.62 -10.30 -4.49
N LEU A 140 -11.55 -9.34 -3.57
CA LEU A 140 -12.50 -9.23 -2.46
C LEU A 140 -13.92 -8.96 -2.95
N ILE A 141 -14.09 -8.12 -3.98
CA ILE A 141 -15.40 -7.87 -4.59
C ILE A 141 -15.95 -9.15 -5.22
N GLU A 142 -15.18 -9.83 -6.06
CA GLU A 142 -15.58 -11.09 -6.71
C GLU A 142 -15.97 -12.16 -5.68
N LYS A 143 -15.16 -12.33 -4.62
CA LYS A 143 -15.47 -13.24 -3.52
C LYS A 143 -16.73 -12.82 -2.78
N GLY A 144 -16.87 -11.52 -2.50
CA GLY A 144 -18.01 -10.93 -1.80
C GLY A 144 -19.35 -11.11 -2.53
N LEU A 145 -19.36 -11.10 -3.86
CA LEU A 145 -20.57 -11.36 -4.65
C LEU A 145 -21.16 -12.75 -4.36
N ASN A 146 -20.32 -13.74 -4.04
CA ASN A 146 -20.74 -15.10 -3.69
C ASN A 146 -21.22 -15.22 -2.22
N LEU A 147 -21.02 -14.19 -1.40
CA LEU A 147 -21.43 -14.15 0.01
C LEU A 147 -22.76 -13.41 0.23
N SER A 148 -23.39 -12.93 -0.86
CA SER A 148 -24.68 -12.28 -0.78
C SER A 148 -25.72 -13.18 -0.14
N LYS A 149 -26.52 -12.64 0.77
CA LYS A 149 -27.69 -13.34 1.34
C LYS A 149 -28.88 -13.39 0.38
N LEU A 150 -28.80 -12.63 -0.72
CA LEU A 150 -29.81 -12.58 -1.78
C LEU A 150 -29.40 -13.52 -2.92
N THR A 151 -29.19 -14.79 -2.59
CA THR A 151 -28.83 -15.84 -3.55
C THR A 151 -29.98 -16.82 -3.71
N PHE A 152 -30.11 -17.37 -4.91
CA PHE A 152 -31.01 -18.46 -5.21
C PHE A 152 -30.16 -19.63 -5.72
N GLU A 153 -30.06 -20.69 -4.93
CA GLU A 153 -29.41 -21.93 -5.34
C GLU A 153 -30.47 -22.84 -5.97
N TYR A 154 -30.34 -23.07 -7.28
CA TYR A 154 -31.19 -24.05 -7.95
C TYR A 154 -30.73 -25.45 -7.56
N ASP A 155 -31.47 -26.10 -6.66
CA ASP A 155 -31.26 -27.51 -6.35
C ASP A 155 -31.62 -28.34 -7.58
N LYS A 156 -30.60 -28.94 -8.21
CA LYS A 156 -30.78 -29.80 -9.40
C LYS A 156 -31.49 -31.12 -9.08
N ASN A 157 -31.75 -31.41 -7.81
CA ASN A 157 -32.39 -32.64 -7.34
C ASN A 157 -33.86 -32.46 -6.91
N LEU A 158 -34.47 -31.29 -7.18
CA LEU A 158 -35.90 -31.04 -7.00
C LEU A 158 -36.66 -31.01 -8.33
#